data_AF-G3A4L3-F1
#
_entry.id   AF-G3A4L3-F1
#
_cell.length_a   1.000
_cell.length_b   1.000
_cell.length_c   1.000
_cell.angle_alpha   90.00
_cell.angle_beta   90.00
_cell.angle_gamma   90.00
#
_symmetry.space_group_name_H-M   'P 1'
#
loop_
_entity.id
_entity.type
_entity.pdbx_description
1 polymer ?
#
loop_
_entity_poly.entity_id
_entity_poly.type
_entity_poly.pdbx_seq_one_letter_code
_entity_poly.pdbx_strand_id
1 'polypeptide(L)'
;MRDILNAHAERQDLRTAGGHPLRFIPQGALPPGVAYEAHIAATGGVPTRDNLHDFFNALIWLHWPHAKAALNARQASAIARDGIGAVRGAVRDAATLFDENALIFLRTDDAPERCLTGFDWPGLFIEGRAAWGRSCAVLPFGHALLEKLVAPYKSITAHAWPVHVASLEAAAETASIDAVLADTLASADLTTSDFRPLPVMGIPGWCEANRDPAFYSDTAVFRAGRRTSAKPGQKC
;
A
#
# COMPACT_ATOMS: atom_id res chain seq x y z
N MET A 1 9.14 21.52 -7.40
CA MET A 1 8.75 20.24 -6.76
C MET A 1 9.98 19.38 -6.45
N ARG A 2 10.68 18.82 -7.45
CA ARG A 2 11.83 17.92 -7.25
C ARG A 2 12.91 18.46 -6.30
N ASP A 3 13.26 19.74 -6.37
CA ASP A 3 14.28 20.33 -5.50
C ASP A 3 13.92 20.26 -4.01
N ILE A 4 12.65 20.46 -3.67
CA ILE A 4 12.15 20.36 -2.28
C ILE A 4 12.18 18.91 -1.81
N LEU A 5 11.75 17.98 -2.67
CA LEU A 5 11.78 16.54 -2.39
C LEU A 5 13.22 16.05 -2.19
N ASN A 6 14.16 16.47 -3.04
CA ASN A 6 15.58 16.16 -2.93
C ASN A 6 16.19 16.72 -1.65
N ALA A 7 15.91 17.98 -1.32
CA ALA A 7 16.39 18.58 -0.08
C ALA A 7 15.87 17.81 1.15
N HIS A 8 14.65 17.27 1.10
CA HIS A 8 14.13 16.40 2.16
C HIS A 8 14.87 15.06 2.22
N ALA A 9 15.01 14.37 1.08
CA ALA A 9 15.70 13.08 0.99
C ALA A 9 17.17 13.19 1.47
N GLU A 10 17.87 14.26 1.10
CA GLU A 10 19.25 14.52 1.52
C GLU A 10 19.35 14.76 3.04
N ARG A 11 18.44 15.53 3.64
CA ARG A 11 18.44 15.78 5.10
C ARG A 11 18.23 14.50 5.93
N GLN A 12 17.53 13.53 5.37
CA GLN A 12 17.24 12.25 6.03
C GLN A 12 18.21 11.13 5.60
N ASP A 13 19.20 11.44 4.76
CA ASP A 13 20.13 10.47 4.14
C ASP A 13 19.41 9.25 3.53
N LEU A 14 18.30 9.48 2.81
CA LEU A 14 17.52 8.41 2.22
C LEU A 14 18.30 7.69 1.11
N ARG A 15 18.26 6.35 1.13
CA ARG A 15 19.04 5.51 0.23
C ARG A 15 18.20 4.36 -0.32
N THR A 16 18.57 3.89 -1.51
CA THR A 16 18.06 2.61 -2.03
C THR A 16 18.72 1.44 -1.30
N ALA A 17 18.21 0.22 -1.50
CA ALA A 17 18.80 -0.98 -0.92
C ALA A 17 20.26 -1.22 -1.38
N GLY A 18 20.64 -0.70 -2.56
CA GLY A 18 22.02 -0.71 -3.06
C GLY A 18 22.93 0.36 -2.45
N GLY A 19 22.44 1.17 -1.51
CA GLY A 19 23.19 2.25 -0.85
C GLY A 19 23.29 3.55 -1.66
N HIS A 20 22.63 3.64 -2.81
CA HIS A 20 22.62 4.85 -3.63
C HIS A 20 21.76 5.95 -2.97
N PRO A 21 22.26 7.20 -2.87
CA PRO A 21 21.44 8.31 -2.38
C PRO A 21 20.19 8.50 -3.25
N LEU A 22 19.03 8.62 -2.61
CA LEU A 22 17.77 8.82 -3.30
C LEU A 22 17.69 10.24 -3.88
N ARG A 23 17.37 10.34 -5.18
CA ARG A 23 17.18 11.62 -5.87
C ARG A 23 16.01 11.56 -6.83
N PHE A 24 15.10 12.52 -6.75
CA PHE A 24 14.02 12.73 -7.71
C PHE A 24 14.55 13.50 -8.92
N ILE A 25 14.53 12.86 -10.09
CA ILE A 25 15.13 13.36 -11.33
C ILE A 25 14.05 13.61 -12.40
N PRO A 26 14.31 14.45 -13.42
CA PRO A 26 13.41 14.61 -14.56
C PRO A 26 13.22 13.29 -15.32
N GLN A 27 12.02 13.06 -15.87
CA GLN A 27 11.72 11.84 -16.65
C GLN A 27 12.70 11.61 -17.82
N GLY A 28 13.19 12.68 -18.46
CA GLY A 28 14.14 12.58 -19.57
C GLY A 28 15.52 12.05 -19.18
N ALA A 29 15.83 11.93 -17.89
CA ALA A 29 17.08 11.32 -17.41
C ALA A 29 16.99 9.79 -17.32
N LEU A 30 15.80 9.20 -17.47
CA LEU A 30 15.64 7.74 -17.63
C LEU A 30 16.05 7.35 -19.07
N PRO A 31 17.09 6.52 -19.27
CA PRO A 31 17.52 6.16 -20.62
C PRO A 31 16.45 5.32 -21.36
N PRO A 32 16.29 5.50 -22.68
CA PRO A 32 15.36 4.69 -23.46
C PRO A 32 15.64 3.19 -23.32
N GLY A 33 14.58 2.40 -23.14
CA GLY A 33 14.68 0.94 -23.00
C GLY A 33 15.10 0.43 -21.61
N VAL A 34 15.44 1.33 -20.67
CA VAL A 34 15.73 0.94 -19.28
C VAL A 34 14.42 0.93 -18.48
N ALA A 35 14.17 -0.17 -17.76
CA ALA A 35 13.01 -0.27 -16.88
C ALA A 35 13.14 0.70 -15.69
N TYR A 36 12.03 1.34 -15.33
CA TYR A 36 11.94 2.33 -14.24
C TYR A 36 12.55 1.81 -12.92
N GLU A 37 12.13 0.63 -12.46
CA GLU A 37 12.62 0.09 -11.19
C GLU A 37 14.10 -0.31 -11.23
N ALA A 38 14.55 -0.83 -12.37
CA ALA A 38 15.96 -1.18 -12.55
C ALA A 38 16.86 0.07 -12.54
N HIS A 39 16.38 1.18 -13.10
CA HIS A 39 17.10 2.45 -13.07
C HIS A 39 17.24 2.99 -11.64
N ILE A 40 16.14 2.98 -10.87
CA ILE A 40 16.17 3.43 -9.47
C ILE A 40 17.14 2.57 -8.66
N ALA A 41 17.03 1.25 -8.76
CA ALA A 41 17.90 0.34 -8.01
C ALA A 41 19.39 0.57 -8.31
N ALA A 42 19.73 0.83 -9.57
CA ALA A 42 21.10 1.01 -10.03
C ALA A 42 21.70 2.40 -9.77
N THR A 43 20.87 3.42 -9.51
CA THR A 43 21.35 4.83 -9.49
C THR A 43 20.86 5.66 -8.31
N GLY A 44 19.77 5.26 -7.65
CA GLY A 44 19.03 6.09 -6.70
C GLY A 44 18.17 7.18 -7.35
N GLY A 45 18.23 7.33 -8.68
CA GLY A 45 17.44 8.28 -9.44
C GLY A 45 16.01 7.81 -9.63
N VAL A 46 15.03 8.51 -9.07
CA VAL A 46 13.59 8.28 -9.22
C VAL A 46 13.04 9.24 -10.28
N PRO A 47 12.78 8.78 -11.52
CA PRO A 47 12.15 9.62 -12.54
C PRO A 47 10.79 10.12 -12.04
N THR A 48 10.63 11.45 -12.04
CA THR A 48 9.49 12.14 -11.42
C THR A 48 9.00 13.25 -12.34
N ARG A 49 7.85 13.03 -12.97
CA ARG A 49 7.10 13.99 -13.80
C ARG A 49 6.29 14.94 -12.93
N ASP A 50 5.74 15.97 -13.55
CA ASP A 50 4.87 16.94 -12.88
C ASP A 50 3.40 16.48 -12.98
N ASN A 51 3.05 15.45 -12.21
CA ASN A 51 1.69 14.92 -12.11
C ASN A 51 1.43 14.37 -10.69
N LEU A 52 0.16 14.11 -10.37
CA LEU A 52 -0.22 13.62 -9.04
C LEU A 52 0.35 12.23 -8.74
N HIS A 53 0.37 11.36 -9.74
CA HIS A 53 0.91 10.00 -9.62
C HIS A 53 2.35 9.98 -9.09
N ASP A 54 3.26 10.67 -9.78
CA ASP A 54 4.68 10.73 -9.44
C ASP A 54 4.91 11.58 -8.19
N PHE A 55 4.06 12.58 -7.92
CA PHE A 55 4.07 13.31 -6.66
C PHE A 55 3.77 12.39 -5.47
N PHE A 56 2.70 11.60 -5.52
CA PHE A 56 2.39 10.63 -4.47
C PHE A 56 3.46 9.55 -4.38
N ASN A 57 3.99 9.07 -5.52
CA ASN A 57 5.09 8.11 -5.49
C ASN A 57 6.31 8.66 -4.74
N ALA A 58 6.66 9.93 -4.98
CA ALA A 58 7.73 10.59 -4.25
C ALA A 58 7.43 10.73 -2.76
N LEU A 59 6.21 11.09 -2.37
CA LEU A 59 5.81 11.14 -0.96
C LEU A 59 5.90 9.76 -0.29
N ILE A 60 5.55 8.68 -1.00
CA ILE A 60 5.68 7.32 -0.49
C ILE A 60 7.15 6.93 -0.29
N TRP A 61 8.05 7.33 -1.20
CA TRP A 61 9.50 7.17 -0.98
C TRP A 61 10.01 7.91 0.27
N LEU A 62 9.46 9.09 0.56
CA LEU A 62 9.84 9.86 1.75
C LEU A 62 9.20 9.32 3.03
N HIS A 63 7.99 8.77 2.95
CA HIS A 63 7.24 8.27 4.11
C HIS A 63 7.63 6.84 4.51
N TRP A 64 7.98 6.00 3.52
CA TRP A 64 8.34 4.59 3.67
C TRP A 64 9.72 4.28 3.06
N PRO A 65 10.79 4.98 3.47
CA PRO A 65 12.06 4.89 2.77
C PRO A 65 12.65 3.47 2.75
N HIS A 66 12.58 2.71 3.85
CA HIS A 66 13.12 1.36 3.90
C HIS A 66 12.25 0.38 3.13
N ALA A 67 10.93 0.41 3.34
CA ALA A 67 10.01 -0.51 2.68
C ALA A 67 9.96 -0.28 1.17
N LYS A 68 9.96 0.97 0.72
CA LYS A 68 9.99 1.32 -0.71
C LYS A 68 11.31 0.94 -1.36
N ALA A 69 12.45 1.12 -0.66
CA ALA A 69 13.75 0.65 -1.14
C ALA A 69 13.80 -0.89 -1.29
N ALA A 70 13.27 -1.63 -0.31
CA ALA A 70 13.18 -3.09 -0.37
C ALA A 70 12.28 -3.56 -1.53
N LEU A 71 11.13 -2.92 -1.72
CA LEU A 71 10.20 -3.22 -2.82
C LEU A 71 10.82 -2.97 -4.19
N ASN A 72 11.46 -1.81 -4.37
CA ASN A 72 12.16 -1.47 -5.61
C ASN A 72 13.29 -2.46 -5.92
N ALA A 73 14.10 -2.84 -4.93
CA ALA A 73 15.15 -3.83 -5.09
C ALA A 73 14.59 -5.18 -5.55
N ARG A 74 13.48 -5.63 -4.95
CA ARG A 74 12.78 -6.86 -5.34
C ARG A 74 12.28 -6.81 -6.78
N GLN A 75 11.66 -5.70 -7.19
CA GLN A 75 11.20 -5.52 -8.57
C GLN A 75 12.38 -5.51 -9.55
N ALA A 76 13.47 -4.82 -9.23
CA ALA A 76 14.68 -4.77 -10.04
C ALA A 76 15.34 -6.15 -10.20
N SER A 77 15.46 -6.93 -9.11
CA SER A 77 15.96 -8.32 -9.18
C SER A 77 15.09 -9.22 -10.04
N ALA A 78 13.77 -9.07 -9.96
CA ALA A 78 12.86 -9.82 -10.82
C ALA A 78 12.98 -9.40 -12.30
N ILE A 79 13.16 -8.12 -12.60
CA ILE A 79 13.44 -7.63 -13.96
C ILE A 79 14.77 -8.18 -14.48
N ALA A 80 15.81 -8.21 -13.65
CA ALA A 80 17.12 -8.75 -14.05
C ALA A 80 17.04 -10.25 -14.38
N ARG A 81 16.23 -11.02 -13.65
CA ARG A 81 16.03 -12.46 -13.87
C ARG A 81 15.12 -12.76 -15.06
N ASP A 82 13.98 -12.08 -15.15
CA ASP A 82 12.89 -12.45 -16.07
C ASP A 82 12.85 -11.57 -17.33
N GLY A 83 13.63 -10.49 -17.36
CA GLY A 83 13.61 -9.47 -18.41
C GLY A 83 12.41 -8.52 -18.35
N ILE A 84 12.31 -7.64 -19.35
CA ILE A 84 11.25 -6.62 -19.50
C ILE A 84 10.10 -7.15 -20.40
N GLY A 85 9.96 -8.47 -20.53
CA GLY A 85 8.93 -9.07 -21.39
C GLY A 85 7.50 -8.64 -21.04
N ALA A 86 6.58 -8.85 -21.98
CA ALA A 86 5.18 -8.40 -21.88
C ALA A 86 4.40 -9.02 -20.71
N VAL A 87 4.79 -10.21 -20.25
CA VAL A 87 4.17 -10.89 -19.10
C VAL A 87 5.05 -10.70 -17.88
N ARG A 88 4.53 -10.00 -16.88
CA ARG A 88 5.15 -9.91 -15.56
C ARG A 88 4.98 -11.25 -14.84
N GLY A 89 6.03 -11.68 -14.13
CA GLY A 89 5.93 -12.83 -13.23
C GLY A 89 5.16 -12.48 -11.95
N ALA A 90 4.67 -13.51 -11.24
CA ALA A 90 3.85 -13.36 -10.03
C ALA A 90 4.46 -12.41 -8.97
N VAL A 91 5.79 -12.45 -8.80
CA VAL A 91 6.51 -11.56 -7.88
C VAL A 91 6.39 -10.09 -8.29
N ARG A 92 6.54 -9.79 -9.59
CA ARG A 92 6.41 -8.42 -10.09
C ARG A 92 4.96 -7.94 -10.03
N ASP A 93 3.99 -8.82 -10.26
CA ASP A 93 2.58 -8.46 -10.12
C ASP A 93 2.21 -8.15 -8.67
N ALA A 94 2.61 -8.99 -7.70
CA ALA A 94 2.38 -8.73 -6.28
C ALA A 94 3.09 -7.46 -5.80
N ALA A 95 4.34 -7.25 -6.21
CA ALA A 95 5.10 -6.05 -5.86
C ALA A 95 4.48 -4.78 -6.47
N THR A 96 4.03 -4.83 -7.73
CA THR A 96 3.34 -3.69 -8.36
C THR A 96 2.02 -3.40 -7.66
N LEU A 97 1.27 -4.44 -7.28
CA LEU A 97 0.01 -4.29 -6.56
C LEU A 97 0.22 -3.61 -5.20
N PHE A 98 1.29 -4.01 -4.50
CA PHE A 98 1.71 -3.37 -3.26
C PHE A 98 2.02 -1.89 -3.51
N ASP A 99 2.84 -1.61 -4.52
CA ASP A 99 3.34 -0.28 -4.80
C ASP A 99 2.27 0.72 -5.21
N GLU A 100 1.31 0.27 -6.03
CA GLU A 100 0.28 1.12 -6.60
C GLU A 100 -0.94 1.26 -5.68
N ASN A 101 -1.36 0.20 -4.99
CA ASN A 101 -2.71 0.14 -4.44
C ASN A 101 -2.80 -0.39 -2.99
N ALA A 102 -1.68 -0.57 -2.28
CA ALA A 102 -1.72 -1.07 -0.91
C ALA A 102 -2.22 -0.04 0.12
N LEU A 103 -2.93 -0.56 1.12
CA LEU A 103 -3.13 0.09 2.42
C LEU A 103 -2.54 -0.82 3.49
N ILE A 104 -1.68 -0.28 4.35
CA ILE A 104 -1.21 -1.01 5.52
C ILE A 104 -2.35 -1.00 6.53
N PHE A 105 -2.93 -2.15 6.82
CA PHE A 105 -4.05 -2.30 7.73
C PHE A 105 -3.52 -2.67 9.12
N LEU A 106 -3.49 -1.69 10.01
CA LEU A 106 -3.00 -1.87 11.37
C LEU A 106 -4.09 -2.51 12.24
N ARG A 107 -3.69 -3.46 13.08
CA ARG A 107 -4.60 -4.10 14.03
C ARG A 107 -3.92 -4.44 15.36
N THR A 108 -4.58 -4.13 16.47
CA THR A 108 -4.14 -4.50 17.82
C THR A 108 -4.79 -5.78 18.32
N ASP A 109 -5.91 -6.19 17.71
CA ASP A 109 -6.58 -7.45 17.94
C ASP A 109 -7.06 -8.05 16.61
N ASP A 110 -7.46 -9.31 16.64
CA ASP A 110 -7.74 -10.07 15.42
C ASP A 110 -9.13 -9.77 14.81
N ALA A 111 -10.04 -9.13 15.54
CA ALA A 111 -11.44 -9.02 15.10
C ALA A 111 -11.60 -8.20 13.80
N PRO A 112 -10.98 -7.01 13.65
CA PRO A 112 -11.04 -6.25 12.40
C PRO A 112 -10.42 -7.01 11.22
N GLU A 113 -9.29 -7.70 11.41
CA GLU A 113 -8.64 -8.47 10.36
C GLU A 113 -9.50 -9.68 9.93
N ARG A 114 -10.16 -10.36 10.88
CA ARG A 114 -11.13 -11.43 10.58
C ARG A 114 -12.29 -10.90 9.75
N CYS A 115 -12.87 -9.76 10.11
CA CYS A 115 -13.98 -9.17 9.34
C CYS A 115 -13.52 -8.82 7.92
N LEU A 116 -12.36 -8.18 7.78
CA LEU A 116 -11.76 -7.83 6.50
C LEU A 116 -11.51 -9.06 5.62
N THR A 117 -10.87 -10.09 6.18
CA THR A 117 -10.55 -11.32 5.45
C THR A 117 -11.80 -12.13 5.10
N GLY A 118 -12.81 -12.10 5.99
CA GLY A 118 -14.09 -12.78 5.82
C GLY A 118 -15.11 -12.03 4.96
N PHE A 119 -14.78 -10.83 4.47
CA PHE A 119 -15.70 -9.95 3.74
C PHE A 119 -16.97 -9.60 4.56
N ASP A 120 -16.84 -9.57 5.89
CA ASP A 120 -17.89 -9.17 6.82
C ASP A 120 -17.93 -7.65 6.93
N TRP A 121 -18.50 -6.99 5.92
CA TRP A 121 -18.59 -5.54 5.87
C TRP A 121 -19.46 -4.93 6.97
N PRO A 122 -20.61 -5.52 7.36
CA PRO A 122 -21.34 -5.08 8.54
C PRO A 122 -20.48 -5.16 9.81
N GLY A 123 -19.79 -6.28 10.03
CA GLY A 123 -18.87 -6.46 11.16
C GLY A 123 -17.75 -5.42 11.16
N LEU A 124 -17.11 -5.17 10.01
CA LEU A 124 -15.96 -4.26 9.91
C LEU A 124 -16.33 -2.77 10.02
N PHE A 125 -17.43 -2.34 9.38
CA PHE A 125 -17.71 -0.92 9.18
C PHE A 125 -18.93 -0.38 9.95
N ILE A 126 -19.86 -1.25 10.36
CA ILE A 126 -21.07 -0.88 11.08
C ILE A 126 -20.95 -1.24 12.55
N GLU A 127 -20.86 -2.54 12.86
CA GLU A 127 -20.77 -3.04 14.24
C GLU A 127 -19.41 -2.68 14.85
N GLY A 128 -18.34 -2.90 14.09
CA GLY A 128 -16.96 -2.54 14.44
C GLY A 128 -16.60 -1.07 14.20
N ARG A 129 -17.57 -0.18 13.95
CA ARG A 129 -17.29 1.23 13.64
C ARG A 129 -16.41 1.91 14.70
N ALA A 130 -16.66 1.63 15.97
CA ALA A 130 -15.91 2.18 17.10
C ALA A 130 -14.49 1.60 17.26
N ALA A 131 -14.13 0.53 16.55
CA ALA A 131 -12.78 -0.04 16.54
C ALA A 131 -11.81 0.80 15.69
N TRP A 132 -12.32 1.53 14.68
CA TRP A 132 -11.51 2.39 13.84
C TRP A 132 -10.94 3.57 14.63
N GLY A 133 -9.61 3.71 14.60
CA GLY A 133 -8.86 4.65 15.41
C GLY A 133 -8.62 4.19 16.86
N ARG A 134 -9.08 2.99 17.24
CA ARG A 134 -8.85 2.40 18.58
C ARG A 134 -8.08 1.09 18.53
N SER A 135 -8.56 0.12 17.75
CA SER A 135 -7.90 -1.18 17.55
C SER A 135 -7.59 -1.51 16.10
N CYS A 136 -8.07 -0.71 15.14
CA CYS A 136 -7.60 -0.75 13.76
C CYS A 136 -7.46 0.64 13.13
N ALA A 137 -6.55 0.74 12.16
CA ALA A 137 -6.34 1.94 11.35
C ALA A 137 -5.74 1.54 10.00
N VAL A 138 -5.63 2.49 9.07
CA VAL A 138 -4.91 2.28 7.81
C VAL A 138 -3.85 3.35 7.60
N LEU A 139 -2.73 2.96 7.01
CA LEU A 139 -1.71 3.87 6.51
C LEU A 139 -1.52 3.65 4.99
N PRO A 140 -1.47 4.72 4.18
CA PRO A 140 -1.31 4.58 2.74
C PRO A 140 0.10 4.14 2.37
N PHE A 141 0.20 3.20 1.44
CA PHE A 141 1.45 2.86 0.75
C PHE A 141 1.29 2.99 -0.77
N GLY A 142 0.14 2.55 -1.30
CA GLY A 142 -0.18 2.61 -2.71
C GLY A 142 -0.28 4.05 -3.23
N HIS A 143 0.65 4.47 -4.07
CA HIS A 143 0.67 5.85 -4.58
C HIS A 143 -0.44 6.13 -5.60
N ALA A 144 -0.81 5.15 -6.43
CA ALA A 144 -1.93 5.28 -7.36
C ALA A 144 -3.29 5.26 -6.63
N LEU A 145 -3.37 4.60 -5.46
CA LEU A 145 -4.54 4.71 -4.59
C LEU A 145 -4.71 6.14 -4.07
N LEU A 146 -3.63 6.79 -3.62
CA LEU A 146 -3.67 8.18 -3.19
C LEU A 146 -4.14 9.12 -4.30
N GLU A 147 -3.68 8.89 -5.54
CA GLU A 147 -4.15 9.64 -6.71
C GLU A 147 -5.66 9.52 -6.91
N LYS A 148 -6.23 8.30 -6.83
CA LYS A 148 -7.68 8.09 -6.90
C LYS A 148 -8.44 8.81 -5.79
N LEU A 149 -7.83 8.95 -4.61
CA LEU A 149 -8.45 9.62 -3.45
C LEU A 149 -8.47 11.15 -3.54
N VAL A 150 -7.79 11.76 -4.53
CA VAL A 150 -7.92 13.20 -4.81
C VAL A 150 -9.32 13.54 -5.34
N ALA A 151 -9.92 12.64 -6.11
CA ALA A 151 -11.31 12.74 -6.58
C ALA A 151 -12.05 11.43 -6.25
N PRO A 152 -12.41 11.21 -4.97
CA PRO A 152 -12.83 9.91 -4.50
C PRO A 152 -14.18 9.48 -5.09
N TYR A 153 -14.31 8.18 -5.36
CA TYR A 153 -15.55 7.54 -5.80
C TYR A 153 -15.81 6.27 -5.00
N LYS A 154 -17.09 5.88 -4.88
CA LYS A 154 -17.55 4.85 -3.93
C LYS A 154 -16.81 3.51 -4.04
N SER A 155 -16.51 3.06 -5.26
CA SER A 155 -15.97 1.73 -5.54
C SER A 155 -14.43 1.62 -5.46
N ILE A 156 -13.72 2.65 -5.00
CA ILE A 156 -12.28 2.53 -4.75
C ILE A 156 -12.04 1.40 -3.75
N THR A 157 -11.23 0.42 -4.17
CA THR A 157 -10.87 -0.75 -3.36
C THR A 157 -9.36 -0.85 -3.31
N ALA A 158 -8.82 -0.81 -2.10
CA ALA A 158 -7.40 -1.01 -1.83
C ALA A 158 -7.06 -2.50 -1.68
N HIS A 159 -5.76 -2.79 -1.74
CA HIS A 159 -5.19 -4.08 -1.39
C HIS A 159 -4.60 -3.98 0.03
N ALA A 160 -5.41 -4.29 1.03
CA ALA A 160 -5.00 -4.18 2.41
C ALA A 160 -3.95 -5.24 2.78
N TRP A 161 -2.90 -4.80 3.45
CA TRP A 161 -1.82 -5.61 4.00
C TRP A 161 -1.89 -5.55 5.54
N PRO A 162 -2.37 -6.59 6.22
CA PRO A 162 -2.52 -6.56 7.67
C PRO A 162 -1.17 -6.55 8.38
N VAL A 163 -1.04 -5.69 9.39
CA VAL A 163 0.13 -5.61 10.28
C VAL A 163 -0.38 -5.56 11.72
N HIS A 164 0.10 -6.50 12.53
CA HIS A 164 -0.16 -6.46 13.96
C HIS A 164 0.72 -5.42 14.64
N VAL A 165 0.12 -4.59 15.49
CA VAL A 165 0.82 -3.61 16.31
C VAL A 165 0.34 -3.71 17.75
N ALA A 166 1.22 -3.44 18.71
CA ALA A 166 0.87 -3.53 20.14
C ALA A 166 -0.19 -2.48 20.54
N SER A 167 -0.08 -1.27 19.98
CA SER A 167 -1.10 -0.22 20.07
C SER A 167 -1.04 0.66 18.82
N LEU A 168 -2.11 1.41 18.53
CA LEU A 168 -2.11 2.34 17.40
C LEU A 168 -1.22 3.56 17.66
N GLU A 169 -1.03 3.95 18.92
CA GLU A 169 -0.12 5.01 19.32
C GLU A 169 1.34 4.60 19.09
N ALA A 170 1.71 3.37 19.47
CA ALA A 170 3.04 2.82 19.17
C ALA A 170 3.28 2.73 17.65
N ALA A 171 2.21 2.54 16.87
CA ALA A 171 2.24 2.53 15.42
C ALA A 171 2.34 3.92 14.78
N ALA A 172 2.12 5.01 15.53
CA ALA A 172 2.32 6.36 15.02
C ALA A 172 3.80 6.68 14.75
N GLU A 173 4.72 5.90 15.34
CA GLU A 173 6.12 5.91 14.95
C GLU A 173 6.31 5.14 13.64
N THR A 174 6.09 5.83 12.52
CA THR A 174 6.20 5.28 11.15
C THR A 174 7.51 4.52 10.94
N ALA A 175 8.62 4.96 11.54
CA ALA A 175 9.92 4.32 11.41
C ALA A 175 9.94 2.84 11.85
N SER A 176 9.16 2.49 12.88
CA SER A 176 9.06 1.10 13.37
C SER A 176 8.34 0.21 12.36
N ILE A 177 7.23 0.72 11.79
CA ILE A 177 6.45 0.00 10.78
C ILE A 177 7.22 -0.12 9.47
N ASP A 178 7.91 0.94 9.06
CA ASP A 178 8.70 0.97 7.83
C ASP A 178 9.78 -0.12 7.84
N ALA A 179 10.49 -0.28 8.96
CA ALA A 179 11.49 -1.35 9.12
C ALA A 179 10.87 -2.75 9.03
N VAL A 180 9.73 -2.99 9.71
CA VAL A 180 9.02 -4.28 9.66
C VAL A 180 8.53 -4.61 8.25
N LEU A 181 7.99 -3.61 7.55
CA LEU A 181 7.56 -3.76 6.17
C LEU A 181 8.75 -4.02 5.24
N ALA A 182 9.88 -3.33 5.44
CA ALA A 182 11.09 -3.55 4.65
C ALA A 182 11.60 -4.98 4.75
N ASP A 183 11.70 -5.52 5.97
CA ASP A 183 12.10 -6.91 6.20
C ASP A 183 11.13 -7.90 5.54
N THR A 184 9.83 -7.64 5.65
CA THR A 184 8.79 -8.46 5.02
C THR A 184 8.90 -8.44 3.49
N LEU A 185 9.03 -7.25 2.90
CA LEU A 185 9.12 -7.09 1.44
C LEU A 185 10.42 -7.65 0.87
N ALA A 186 11.51 -7.62 1.63
CA ALA A 186 12.79 -8.19 1.25
C ALA A 186 12.79 -9.72 1.26
N SER A 187 12.09 -10.35 2.22
CA SER A 187 12.24 -11.79 2.51
C SER A 187 11.04 -12.67 2.17
N ALA A 188 9.81 -12.14 2.25
CA ALA A 188 8.60 -12.95 2.09
C ALA A 188 8.35 -13.34 0.63
N ASP A 189 7.74 -14.49 0.38
CA ASP A 189 7.23 -14.83 -0.96
C ASP A 189 5.88 -14.14 -1.20
N LEU A 190 5.94 -12.86 -1.60
CA LEU A 190 4.75 -12.05 -1.89
C LEU A 190 3.94 -12.62 -3.05
N THR A 191 2.67 -12.90 -2.79
CA THR A 191 1.68 -13.30 -3.78
C THR A 191 0.48 -12.35 -3.74
N THR A 192 -0.27 -12.30 -4.84
CA THR A 192 -1.49 -11.48 -4.89
C THR A 192 -2.60 -11.97 -3.95
N SER A 193 -2.54 -13.24 -3.50
CA SER A 193 -3.47 -13.80 -2.51
C SER A 193 -3.24 -13.28 -1.09
N ASP A 194 -2.09 -12.68 -0.82
CA ASP A 194 -1.79 -12.13 0.50
C ASP A 194 -2.51 -10.80 0.77
N PHE A 195 -3.12 -10.18 -0.25
CA PHE A 195 -3.86 -8.93 -0.08
C PHE A 195 -5.34 -9.18 0.20
N ARG A 196 -5.89 -8.38 1.11
CA ARG A 196 -7.34 -8.37 1.40
C ARG A 196 -7.98 -7.19 0.69
N PRO A 197 -9.01 -7.37 -0.16
CA PRO A 197 -9.71 -6.25 -0.76
C PRO A 197 -10.34 -5.37 0.34
N LEU A 198 -10.13 -4.06 0.31
CA LEU A 198 -10.72 -3.13 1.26
C LEU A 198 -11.42 -1.97 0.53
N PRO A 199 -12.77 -1.92 0.53
CA PRO A 199 -13.51 -0.77 -0.01
C PRO A 199 -13.24 0.48 0.84
N VAL A 200 -12.41 1.40 0.33
CA VAL A 200 -11.84 2.48 1.16
C VAL A 200 -12.88 3.51 1.57
N MET A 201 -13.91 3.72 0.75
CA MET A 201 -15.01 4.61 1.10
C MET A 201 -15.92 4.03 2.19
N GLY A 202 -15.78 2.75 2.53
CA GLY A 202 -16.42 2.14 3.69
C GLY A 202 -15.75 2.48 5.03
N ILE A 203 -14.51 2.98 5.01
CA ILE A 203 -13.77 3.27 6.25
C ILE A 203 -14.48 4.40 7.02
N PRO A 204 -14.87 4.19 8.29
CA PRO A 204 -15.61 5.16 9.07
C PRO A 204 -14.95 6.55 9.08
N GLY A 205 -15.74 7.58 8.76
CA GLY A 205 -15.29 8.97 8.77
C GLY A 205 -14.64 9.47 7.48
N TRP A 206 -14.41 8.60 6.50
CA TRP A 206 -13.79 9.00 5.22
C TRP A 206 -14.77 9.69 4.25
N CYS A 207 -16.06 9.40 4.36
CA CYS A 207 -17.09 10.20 3.71
C CYS A 207 -18.36 10.27 4.57
N GLU A 208 -19.15 11.31 4.35
CA GLU A 208 -20.38 11.54 5.10
C GLU A 208 -21.41 10.41 4.88
N ALA A 209 -21.52 9.93 3.63
CA ALA A 209 -22.49 8.91 3.25
C ALA A 209 -22.33 7.58 4.02
N ASN A 210 -21.11 7.22 4.42
CA ASN A 210 -20.84 5.96 5.13
C ASN A 210 -21.27 5.96 6.61
N ARG A 211 -21.88 7.05 7.08
CA ARG A 211 -22.56 7.11 8.38
C ARG A 211 -23.89 6.35 8.36
N ASP A 212 -24.52 6.23 7.20
CA ASP A 212 -25.75 5.46 7.02
C ASP A 212 -25.42 3.98 6.77
N PRO A 213 -25.94 3.03 7.59
CA PRO A 213 -25.80 1.60 7.34
C PRO A 213 -26.22 1.15 5.93
N ALA A 214 -27.17 1.84 5.27
CA ALA A 214 -27.60 1.52 3.92
C ALA A 214 -26.50 1.73 2.87
N PHE A 215 -25.47 2.55 3.15
CA PHE A 215 -24.33 2.76 2.26
C PHE A 215 -23.63 1.44 1.89
N TYR A 216 -23.56 0.53 2.85
CA TYR A 216 -22.88 -0.77 2.76
C TYR A 216 -23.72 -1.86 2.09
N SER A 217 -25.01 -1.60 1.80
CA SER A 217 -25.90 -2.55 1.12
C SER A 217 -25.63 -2.67 -0.39
N ASP A 218 -24.76 -1.83 -0.94
CA ASP A 218 -24.34 -1.88 -2.34
C ASP A 218 -23.39 -3.05 -2.59
N THR A 219 -23.97 -4.16 -3.03
CA THR A 219 -23.25 -5.42 -3.28
C THR A 219 -22.28 -5.36 -4.45
N ALA A 220 -22.33 -4.32 -5.30
CA ALA A 220 -21.33 -4.14 -6.35
C ALA A 220 -19.97 -3.68 -5.78
N VAL A 221 -20.00 -2.98 -4.65
CA VAL A 221 -18.83 -2.49 -3.90
C VAL A 221 -18.51 -3.40 -2.71
N PHE A 222 -19.50 -3.66 -1.86
CA PHE A 222 -19.39 -4.45 -0.64
C PHE A 222 -19.77 -5.91 -0.93
N ARG A 223 -18.98 -6.55 -1.79
CA ARG A 223 -19.20 -7.92 -2.24
C ARG A 223 -18.97 -8.90 -1.10
N ALA A 224 -19.86 -9.86 -0.92
CA ALA A 224 -19.55 -11.03 -0.10
C ALA A 224 -18.38 -11.78 -0.75
N GLY A 225 -17.44 -12.28 0.07
CA GLY A 225 -16.34 -13.11 -0.40
C GLY A 225 -16.85 -14.33 -1.17
N ARG A 226 -16.02 -14.91 -2.05
CA ARG A 226 -16.37 -16.20 -2.66
C ARG A 226 -16.50 -17.21 -1.53
N ARG A 227 -17.73 -17.59 -1.18
CA ARG A 227 -18.02 -18.57 -0.13
C ARG A 227 -17.28 -19.88 -0.43
N THR A 228 -16.15 -20.11 0.22
CA THR A 228 -15.82 -21.46 0.65
C THR A 228 -16.78 -21.75 1.81
N SER A 229 -17.58 -22.78 1.67
CA SER A 229 -18.64 -23.14 2.62
C SER A 229 -18.08 -23.33 4.04
N ALA A 230 -18.14 -22.30 4.88
CA ALA A 230 -17.90 -22.37 6.32
C ALA A 230 -19.23 -22.33 7.08
N LYS A 231 -19.35 -23.18 8.11
CA LYS A 231 -20.57 -23.43 8.90
C LYS A 231 -21.04 -22.16 9.64
N PRO A 232 -22.36 -21.97 9.80
CA PRO A 232 -22.90 -20.83 10.53
C PRO A 232 -22.67 -21.03 12.04
N GLY A 233 -22.03 -20.07 12.71
CA GLY A 233 -21.96 -20.10 14.18
C GLY A 233 -20.99 -19.17 14.88
N GLN A 234 -19.98 -18.61 14.21
CA GLN A 234 -19.04 -17.71 14.87
C GLN A 234 -19.26 -16.28 14.40
N LYS A 235 -20.12 -15.56 15.13
CA LYS A 235 -20.22 -14.10 15.02
C LYS A 235 -19.01 -13.48 15.72
N CYS A 236 -18.59 -12.33 15.19
CA CYS A 236 -17.54 -11.47 15.71
C CYS A 236 -17.75 -11.11 17.18
#